data_AF-A0A7J2LWI0-F1
#
_entry.id   AF-A0A7J2LWI0-F1
#
_cell.length_a   1.000
_cell.length_b   1.000
_cell.length_c   1.000
_cell.angle_alpha   90.00
_cell.angle_beta   90.00
_cell.angle_gamma   90.00
#
_symmetry.space_group_name_H-M   'P 1'
#
loop_
_entity.id
_entity.type
_entity.pdbx_description
1 polymer ?
#
loop_
_entity_poly.entity_id
_entity_poly.type
_entity_poly.pdbx_seq_one_letter_code
_entity_poly.pdbx_strand_id
1 'polypeptide(L)'
;MSTTNVVFPFTVPSKERKIPLRRRIELAVIFSLAELIRDKGGGLISKKPAEEILFISEMYYPLWFVPWRRRTLIFDGFDLCSHTLSLDILPDTNMFIQEMKGSSDKLETYSAFLSHNLNYFESFSGKGQKVIKGLIMDQELMNDLFSLLRESKRIKGKPGTGLLPLVMDHAAIEASMREIKKFEKTLENDIKRLKSITKILTRTTKRHINSIEAEIRRVESRSRFKIDNLMSKIAKK
;
A
#
# COMPACT_ATOMS: atom_id res chain seq x y z
N MET A 1 -19.06 -0.72 10.72
CA MET A 1 -18.90 -2.16 10.36
C MET A 1 -19.49 -3.02 11.48
N SER A 2 -19.97 -4.24 11.22
CA SER A 2 -20.35 -5.14 12.32
C SER A 2 -19.08 -5.72 12.96
N THR A 3 -18.93 -5.57 14.26
CA THR A 3 -17.76 -6.04 15.01
C THR A 3 -18.01 -7.44 15.55
N THR A 4 -17.13 -8.39 15.23
CA THR A 4 -17.12 -9.71 15.86
C THR A 4 -15.93 -9.79 16.81
N ASN A 5 -16.20 -10.06 18.09
CA ASN A 5 -15.15 -10.21 19.08
C ASN A 5 -14.62 -11.65 19.08
N VAL A 6 -13.30 -11.75 18.96
CA VAL A 6 -12.56 -13.01 18.97
C VAL A 6 -11.43 -12.86 19.97
N VAL A 7 -11.18 -13.90 20.75
CA VAL A 7 -10.03 -13.96 21.67
C VAL A 7 -9.06 -15.02 21.18
N PHE A 8 -7.78 -14.65 21.14
CA PHE A 8 -6.71 -15.61 21.00
C PHE A 8 -6.51 -16.35 22.33
N PRO A 9 -6.06 -17.61 22.30
CA PRO A 9 -5.63 -18.29 23.51
C PRO A 9 -4.41 -17.57 24.10
N PHE A 10 -4.35 -17.48 25.44
CA PHE A 10 -3.22 -16.86 26.13
C PHE A 10 -1.93 -17.67 25.99
N THR A 11 -2.06 -19.01 25.92
CA THR A 11 -0.96 -19.91 25.58
C THR A 11 -1.37 -20.93 24.53
N VAL A 12 -0.41 -21.33 23.70
CA VAL A 12 -0.58 -22.42 22.72
C VAL A 12 0.39 -23.54 23.08
N PRO A 13 -0.06 -24.80 23.20
CA PRO A 13 0.83 -25.92 23.48
C PRO A 13 1.82 -26.11 22.33
N SER A 14 3.08 -26.43 22.66
CA SER A 14 4.07 -26.87 21.66
C SER A 14 3.53 -28.08 20.89
N LYS A 15 3.87 -28.15 19.59
CA LYS A 15 3.52 -29.28 18.71
C LYS A 15 4.06 -30.62 19.25
N GLU A 16 5.16 -30.59 19.99
CA GLU A 16 5.79 -31.77 20.58
C GLU A 16 5.10 -32.24 21.87
N ARG A 17 4.18 -31.44 22.41
CA ARG A 17 3.51 -31.75 23.67
C ARG A 17 2.50 -32.87 23.46
N LYS A 18 2.76 -34.03 24.06
CA LYS A 18 1.92 -35.23 23.97
C LYS A 18 0.64 -35.20 24.81
N ILE A 19 0.47 -34.22 25.70
CA ILE A 19 -0.62 -34.15 26.68
C ILE A 19 -1.28 -32.76 26.65
N PRO A 20 -2.62 -32.64 26.73
CA PRO A 20 -3.31 -31.35 26.79
C PRO A 20 -2.76 -30.43 27.88
N LEU A 21 -2.63 -29.14 27.57
CA LEU A 21 -2.26 -28.11 28.55
C LEU A 21 -3.45 -27.86 29.49
N ARG A 22 -3.30 -28.19 30.77
CA ARG A 22 -4.31 -27.91 31.80
C ARG A 22 -4.11 -26.51 32.35
N ARG A 23 -5.21 -25.78 32.64
CA ARG A 23 -5.16 -24.40 33.17
C ARG A 23 -4.27 -24.24 34.41
N ARG A 24 -4.26 -25.20 35.34
CA ARG A 24 -3.37 -25.16 36.51
C ARG A 24 -1.88 -25.15 36.15
N ILE A 25 -1.50 -25.83 35.06
CA ILE A 25 -0.12 -25.88 34.58
C ILE A 25 0.24 -24.54 33.94
N GLU A 26 -0.65 -24.00 33.12
CA GLU A 26 -0.50 -22.66 32.54
C GLU A 26 -0.32 -21.60 33.64
N LEU A 27 -1.18 -21.59 34.66
CA LEU A 27 -1.06 -20.65 35.79
C LEU A 27 0.22 -20.85 36.60
N ALA A 28 0.63 -22.09 36.87
CA ALA A 28 1.87 -22.37 37.57
C ALA A 28 3.11 -21.88 36.78
N VAL A 29 3.08 -22.02 35.45
CA VAL A 29 4.14 -21.50 34.57
C VAL A 29 4.16 -19.97 34.59
N ILE A 30 3.01 -19.31 34.45
CA ILE A 30 2.91 -17.85 34.52
C ILE A 30 3.44 -17.34 35.86
N PHE A 31 3.02 -17.95 36.97
CA PHE A 31 3.52 -17.61 38.30
C PHE A 31 5.03 -17.83 38.43
N SER A 32 5.54 -18.96 37.93
CA SER A 32 6.98 -19.26 37.98
C SER A 32 7.80 -18.25 37.17
N LEU A 33 7.31 -17.83 36.00
CA LEU A 33 7.95 -16.80 35.18
C LEU A 33 7.92 -15.43 35.89
N ALA A 34 6.78 -15.07 36.48
CA ALA A 34 6.65 -13.84 37.25
C ALA A 34 7.60 -13.83 38.46
N GLU A 35 7.68 -14.94 39.21
CA GLU A 35 8.62 -15.08 40.32
C GLU A 35 10.08 -15.06 39.83
N LEU A 36 10.39 -15.60 38.64
CA LEU A 36 11.76 -15.60 38.11
C LEU A 36 12.28 -14.20 37.81
N ILE A 37 11.42 -13.33 37.27
CA ILE A 37 11.79 -11.96 36.88
C ILE A 37 11.65 -10.94 38.01
N ARG A 38 10.94 -11.29 39.08
CA ARG A 38 10.68 -10.41 40.23
C ARG A 38 11.97 -10.05 40.96
N ASP A 39 12.12 -8.77 41.34
CA ASP A 39 13.24 -8.33 42.17
C ASP A 39 13.13 -8.98 43.56
N LYS A 40 14.15 -9.75 43.94
CA LYS A 40 14.24 -10.42 45.24
C LYS A 40 14.78 -9.49 46.33
N GLY A 41 15.00 -8.22 46.00
CA GLY A 41 15.66 -7.26 46.87
C GLY A 41 17.17 -7.52 46.92
N GLY A 42 17.87 -6.69 47.67
CA GLY A 42 19.32 -6.78 47.80
C GLY A 42 20.01 -5.43 47.97
N GLY A 43 21.33 -5.45 47.83
CA GLY A 43 22.22 -4.29 48.04
C GLY A 43 23.16 -4.51 49.22
N LEU A 44 24.46 -4.33 48.97
CA LEU A 44 25.50 -4.47 50.00
C LEU A 44 25.43 -3.34 51.06
N ILE A 45 24.99 -2.14 50.63
CA ILE A 45 25.04 -0.91 51.44
C ILE A 45 23.63 -0.44 51.86
N SER A 46 22.62 -0.61 51.00
CA SER A 46 21.21 -0.31 51.32
C SER A 46 20.35 -1.48 50.87
N LYS A 47 19.81 -2.24 51.83
CA LYS A 47 18.90 -3.35 51.53
C LYS A 47 17.58 -2.81 51.01
N LYS A 48 17.28 -3.08 49.74
CA LYS A 48 15.93 -2.89 49.19
C LYS A 48 15.04 -4.06 49.59
N PRO A 49 13.77 -3.82 49.96
CA PRO A 49 12.82 -4.89 50.23
C PRO A 49 12.58 -5.71 48.96
N ALA A 50 12.33 -7.00 49.13
CA ALA A 50 11.91 -7.85 48.04
C ALA A 50 10.55 -7.41 47.53
N GLU A 51 10.34 -7.43 46.22
CA GLU A 51 9.00 -7.25 45.66
C GLU A 51 8.09 -8.40 46.11
N GLU A 52 6.78 -8.21 46.13
CA GLU A 52 5.80 -9.25 46.41
C GLU A 52 4.80 -9.34 45.27
N ILE A 53 4.44 -10.57 44.86
CA ILE A 53 3.36 -10.78 43.90
C ILE A 53 2.05 -10.84 44.66
N LEU A 54 1.30 -9.73 44.64
CA LEU A 54 -0.01 -9.65 45.30
C LEU A 54 -1.11 -10.37 44.50
N PHE A 55 -1.08 -10.24 43.18
CA PHE A 55 -2.01 -10.92 42.27
C PHE A 55 -1.42 -11.02 40.86
N ILE A 56 -2.02 -11.88 40.04
CA ILE A 56 -1.76 -11.99 38.60
C ILE A 56 -3.11 -11.86 37.89
N SER A 57 -3.19 -10.97 36.90
CA SER A 57 -4.39 -10.74 36.10
C SER A 57 -4.15 -11.07 34.63
N GLU A 58 -5.13 -11.71 33.99
CA GLU A 58 -5.14 -11.95 32.54
C GLU A 58 -5.78 -10.76 31.82
N MET A 59 -5.08 -10.20 30.83
CA MET A 59 -5.56 -9.09 30.01
C MET A 59 -5.37 -9.41 28.54
N TYR A 60 -6.36 -9.06 27.71
CA TYR A 60 -6.28 -9.27 26.26
C TYR A 60 -5.63 -8.07 25.57
N TYR A 61 -4.71 -8.34 24.65
CA TYR A 61 -4.16 -7.32 23.78
C TYR A 61 -5.19 -6.95 22.69
N PRO A 62 -5.53 -5.67 22.52
CA PRO A 62 -6.56 -5.24 21.58
C PRO A 62 -6.01 -5.18 20.15
N LEU A 63 -6.45 -6.09 19.29
CA LEU A 63 -6.15 -6.06 17.86
C LEU A 63 -7.43 -5.87 17.06
N TRP A 64 -7.37 -5.03 16.03
CA TRP A 64 -8.44 -4.85 15.07
C TRP A 64 -8.09 -5.51 13.74
N PHE A 65 -8.93 -6.43 13.30
CA PHE A 65 -8.85 -7.04 11.98
C PHE A 65 -9.88 -6.39 11.08
N VAL A 66 -9.42 -5.52 10.17
CA VAL A 66 -10.27 -4.71 9.31
C VAL A 66 -10.26 -5.26 7.88
N PRO A 67 -11.39 -5.70 7.35
CA PRO A 67 -11.47 -6.13 5.96
C PRO A 67 -11.09 -5.00 5.00
N TRP A 68 -10.21 -5.30 4.05
CA TRP A 68 -9.76 -4.38 3.01
C TRP A 68 -9.65 -5.08 1.67
N ARG A 69 -10.68 -4.95 0.84
CA ARG A 69 -10.82 -5.67 -0.43
C ARG A 69 -10.71 -7.19 -0.22
N ARG A 70 -9.70 -7.84 -0.79
CA ARG A 70 -9.43 -9.28 -0.64
C ARG A 70 -8.37 -9.58 0.43
N ARG A 71 -8.03 -8.59 1.26
CA ARG A 71 -7.03 -8.66 2.33
C ARG A 71 -7.64 -8.21 3.65
N THR A 72 -6.89 -8.39 4.72
CA THR A 72 -7.23 -7.90 6.05
C THR A 72 -6.08 -7.03 6.53
N LEU A 73 -6.42 -5.82 6.98
CA LEU A 73 -5.47 -4.94 7.67
C LEU A 73 -5.55 -5.23 9.16
N ILE A 74 -4.41 -5.22 9.83
CA ILE A 74 -4.31 -5.44 11.27
C ILE A 74 -3.90 -4.13 11.91
N PHE A 75 -4.65 -3.70 12.90
CA PHE A 75 -4.30 -2.54 13.71
C PHE A 75 -4.10 -2.93 15.17
N ASP A 76 -3.05 -2.39 15.74
CA ASP A 76 -2.78 -2.34 17.16
C ASP A 76 -3.71 -1.33 17.86
N GLY A 77 -4.46 -1.80 18.85
CA GLY A 77 -5.38 -1.00 19.68
C GLY A 77 -4.70 0.06 20.54
N PHE A 78 -3.38 -0.05 20.80
CA PHE A 78 -2.63 0.88 21.64
C PHE A 78 -1.74 1.87 20.87
N ASP A 79 -1.70 1.79 19.53
CA ASP A 79 -0.85 2.66 18.68
C ASP A 79 0.66 2.56 19.00
N LEU A 80 1.13 1.40 19.50
CA LEU A 80 2.54 1.06 19.63
C LEU A 80 3.17 0.73 18.27
N CYS A 81 2.37 0.20 17.34
CA CYS A 81 2.75 0.00 15.96
C CYS A 81 2.17 1.09 15.06
N SER A 82 2.97 1.56 14.09
CA SER A 82 2.48 2.42 13.01
C SER A 82 3.24 2.14 11.73
N HIS A 83 2.66 2.50 10.60
CA HIS A 83 3.30 2.32 9.31
C HIS A 83 3.15 3.57 8.43
N THR A 84 4.24 3.96 7.77
CA THR A 84 4.23 5.10 6.85
C THR A 84 3.94 4.64 5.43
N LEU A 85 2.75 4.97 4.94
CA LEU A 85 2.45 4.83 3.52
C LEU A 85 3.17 5.93 2.75
N SER A 86 3.93 5.51 1.73
CA SER A 86 4.64 6.39 0.81
C SER A 86 4.12 6.16 -0.61
N LEU A 87 3.97 7.25 -1.35
CA LEU A 87 3.40 7.23 -2.70
C LEU A 87 4.12 8.26 -3.54
N ASP A 88 4.61 7.85 -4.69
CA ASP A 88 5.33 8.75 -5.58
C ASP A 88 4.35 9.69 -6.29
N ILE A 89 4.69 10.98 -6.33
CA ILE A 89 3.84 12.01 -6.92
C ILE A 89 4.26 12.21 -8.37
N LEU A 90 3.31 12.02 -9.29
CA LEU A 90 3.56 12.26 -10.71
C LEU A 90 3.85 13.75 -10.99
N PRO A 91 4.72 14.03 -11.99
CA PRO A 91 4.80 15.34 -12.64
C PRO A 91 3.44 15.84 -13.12
N ASP A 92 3.31 17.15 -13.40
CA ASP A 92 2.03 17.79 -13.70
C ASP A 92 1.40 17.25 -15.01
N THR A 93 0.61 16.20 -14.84
CA THR A 93 -0.15 15.56 -15.91
C THR A 93 -1.08 16.51 -16.66
N ASN A 94 -1.60 17.56 -16.02
CA ASN A 94 -2.49 18.51 -16.69
C ASN A 94 -1.71 19.42 -17.61
N MET A 95 -0.56 19.92 -17.15
CA MET A 95 0.35 20.75 -17.96
C MET A 95 0.81 19.97 -19.20
N PHE A 96 1.27 18.72 -19.02
CA PHE A 96 1.64 17.85 -20.13
C PHE A 96 0.51 17.68 -21.16
N ILE A 97 -0.73 17.43 -20.69
CA ILE A 97 -1.88 17.26 -21.57
C ILE A 97 -2.20 18.55 -22.34
N GLN A 98 -2.10 19.71 -21.71
CA GLN A 98 -2.36 21.00 -22.36
C GLN A 98 -1.31 21.29 -23.44
N GLU A 99 -0.03 21.11 -23.14
CA GLU A 99 1.06 21.32 -24.09
C GLU A 99 0.97 20.35 -25.27
N MET A 100 0.66 19.07 -25.01
CA MET A 100 0.43 18.07 -26.04
C MET A 100 -0.72 18.46 -26.97
N LYS A 101 -1.84 18.96 -26.43
CA LYS A 101 -2.99 19.38 -27.24
C LYS A 101 -2.63 20.61 -28.09
N GLY A 102 -1.95 21.60 -27.51
CA GLY A 102 -1.54 22.82 -28.20
C GLY A 102 -0.52 22.58 -29.32
N SER A 103 0.34 21.58 -29.18
CA SER A 103 1.34 21.20 -30.19
C SER A 103 0.86 20.20 -31.23
N SER A 104 -0.37 19.68 -31.09
CA SER A 104 -0.79 18.47 -31.81
C SER A 104 -1.01 18.63 -33.32
N ASP A 105 -1.33 19.82 -33.81
CA ASP A 105 -1.85 20.00 -35.17
C ASP A 105 -0.79 19.95 -36.27
N LYS A 106 0.37 20.60 -36.06
CA LYS A 106 1.48 20.60 -37.04
C LYS A 106 2.52 19.55 -36.66
N LEU A 107 3.13 18.92 -37.67
CA LEU A 107 4.11 17.86 -37.46
C LEU A 107 5.35 18.39 -36.73
N GLU A 108 5.82 19.57 -37.12
CA GLU A 108 7.02 20.20 -36.56
C GLU A 108 6.83 20.52 -35.08
N THR A 109 5.69 21.12 -34.73
CA THR A 109 5.37 21.46 -33.33
C THR A 109 5.18 20.21 -32.49
N TYR A 110 4.55 19.17 -33.03
CA TYR A 110 4.37 17.91 -32.33
C TYR A 110 5.69 17.17 -32.12
N SER A 111 6.57 17.16 -33.12
CA SER A 111 7.91 16.56 -33.02
C SER A 111 8.78 17.27 -31.99
N ALA A 112 8.75 18.61 -31.98
CA ALA A 112 9.43 19.41 -30.96
C ALA A 112 8.90 19.12 -29.55
N PHE A 113 7.56 19.04 -29.39
CA PHE A 113 6.93 18.65 -28.13
C PHE A 113 7.41 17.28 -27.63
N LEU A 114 7.39 16.27 -28.50
CA LEU A 114 7.84 14.91 -28.14
C LEU A 114 9.30 14.91 -27.70
N SER A 115 10.17 15.61 -28.44
CA SER A 115 11.60 15.69 -28.15
C SER A 115 11.88 16.41 -26.83
N HIS A 116 11.16 17.51 -26.57
CA HIS A 116 11.29 18.27 -25.32
C HIS A 116 10.83 17.45 -24.09
N ASN A 117 9.82 16.60 -24.27
CA ASN A 117 9.16 15.89 -23.17
C ASN A 117 9.55 14.41 -23.05
N LEU A 118 10.63 13.95 -23.70
CA LEU A 118 11.08 12.55 -23.67
C LEU A 118 11.22 11.99 -22.24
N ASN A 119 11.75 12.82 -21.33
CA ASN A 119 12.05 12.44 -19.95
C ASN A 119 11.04 12.98 -18.94
N TYR A 120 9.90 13.50 -19.40
CA TYR A 120 8.93 14.21 -18.53
C TYR A 120 8.43 13.35 -17.37
N PHE A 121 8.27 12.04 -17.60
CA PHE A 121 7.84 11.07 -16.58
C PHE A 121 8.97 10.15 -16.09
N GLU A 122 10.24 10.47 -16.39
CA GLU A 122 11.40 9.67 -15.96
C GLU A 122 11.58 9.74 -14.43
N SER A 123 11.20 10.85 -13.82
CA SER A 123 11.27 11.05 -12.36
C SER A 123 9.95 11.50 -11.78
N PHE A 124 9.78 11.23 -10.48
CA PHE A 124 8.64 11.72 -9.71
C PHE A 124 8.94 13.11 -9.17
N SER A 125 7.92 13.97 -9.09
CA SER A 125 8.06 15.33 -8.54
C SER A 125 8.17 15.36 -7.02
N GLY A 126 7.99 14.21 -6.36
CA GLY A 126 8.18 14.07 -4.93
C GLY A 126 7.57 12.79 -4.39
N LYS A 127 7.53 12.70 -3.05
CA LYS A 127 6.89 11.61 -2.32
C LYS A 127 5.82 12.16 -1.40
N GLY A 128 4.60 11.68 -1.55
CA GLY A 128 3.54 11.85 -0.58
C GLY A 128 3.69 10.81 0.52
N GLN A 129 3.73 11.24 1.78
CA GLN A 129 3.85 10.34 2.92
C GLN A 129 2.73 10.58 3.92
N LYS A 130 2.25 9.48 4.53
CA LYS A 130 1.30 9.53 5.63
C LYS A 130 1.55 8.39 6.59
N VAL A 131 1.74 8.73 7.86
CA VAL A 131 1.77 7.76 8.95
C VAL A 131 0.35 7.28 9.22
N ILE A 132 0.14 5.97 9.13
CA ILE A 132 -1.09 5.31 9.53
C ILE A 132 -0.87 4.71 10.91
N LYS A 133 -1.50 5.33 11.90
CA LYS A 133 -1.50 4.92 13.31
C LYS A 133 -2.12 3.55 13.50
N GLY A 134 -1.58 2.78 14.44
CA GLY A 134 -1.95 1.40 14.74
C GLY A 134 -1.60 0.38 13.65
N LEU A 135 -1.30 0.77 12.41
CA LEU A 135 -1.19 -0.18 11.31
C LEU A 135 0.03 -1.10 11.48
N ILE A 136 -0.23 -2.40 11.60
CA ILE A 136 0.79 -3.44 11.67
C ILE A 136 1.13 -3.90 10.26
N MET A 137 2.41 -3.77 9.88
CA MET A 137 2.96 -4.25 8.60
C MET A 137 4.16 -5.17 8.78
N ASP A 138 4.49 -5.54 10.02
CA ASP A 138 5.54 -6.51 10.30
C ASP A 138 5.11 -7.91 9.84
N GLN A 139 5.85 -8.49 8.89
CA GLN A 139 5.43 -9.71 8.22
C GLN A 139 5.47 -10.94 9.14
N GLU A 140 6.43 -11.01 10.06
CA GLU A 140 6.58 -12.12 11.00
C GLU A 140 5.41 -12.10 11.99
N LEU A 141 5.15 -10.95 12.62
CA LEU A 141 4.03 -10.76 13.53
C LEU A 141 2.68 -11.03 12.85
N MET A 142 2.49 -10.53 11.63
CA MET A 142 1.26 -10.81 10.88
C MET A 142 1.09 -12.32 10.64
N ASN A 143 2.14 -13.01 10.20
CA ASN A 143 2.09 -14.46 9.95
C ASN A 143 1.75 -15.23 11.24
N ASP A 144 2.36 -14.85 12.35
CA ASP A 144 2.10 -15.46 13.66
C ASP A 144 0.65 -15.25 14.08
N LEU A 145 0.14 -14.02 14.00
CA LEU A 145 -1.26 -13.69 14.31
C LEU A 145 -2.24 -14.46 13.42
N PHE A 146 -1.98 -14.55 12.11
CA PHE A 146 -2.83 -15.32 11.20
C PHE A 146 -2.76 -16.83 11.49
N SER A 147 -1.62 -17.35 11.95
CA SER A 147 -1.51 -18.76 12.37
C SER A 147 -2.38 -19.06 13.61
N LEU A 148 -2.45 -18.10 14.54
CA LEU A 148 -3.22 -18.19 15.79
C LEU A 148 -4.73 -18.03 15.59
N LEU A 149 -5.19 -17.43 14.49
CA LEU A 149 -6.62 -17.26 14.21
C LEU A 149 -7.39 -18.59 14.17
N ARG A 150 -6.73 -19.69 13.78
CA ARG A 150 -7.37 -21.02 13.77
C ARG A 150 -7.71 -21.53 15.18
N GLU A 151 -6.91 -21.12 16.17
CA GLU A 151 -7.08 -21.49 17.58
C GLU A 151 -7.97 -20.50 18.35
N SER A 152 -8.41 -19.43 17.67
CA SER A 152 -9.17 -18.35 18.29
C SER A 152 -10.62 -18.73 18.54
N LYS A 153 -11.21 -18.18 19.62
CA LYS A 153 -12.59 -18.46 20.01
C LYS A 153 -13.44 -17.21 19.88
N ARG A 154 -14.61 -17.36 19.24
CA ARG A 154 -15.63 -16.30 19.24
C ARG A 154 -16.20 -16.14 20.64
N ILE A 155 -16.34 -14.90 21.07
CA ILE A 155 -16.98 -14.57 22.34
C ILE A 155 -18.26 -13.78 22.11
N LYS A 156 -19.29 -14.05 22.92
CA LYS A 156 -20.52 -13.26 22.95
C LYS A 156 -20.37 -12.17 24.01
N GLY A 157 -20.55 -10.91 23.61
CA GLY A 157 -20.44 -9.76 24.51
C GLY A 157 -19.04 -9.11 24.52
N LYS A 158 -18.78 -8.30 25.54
CA LYS A 158 -17.49 -7.63 25.70
C LYS A 158 -16.42 -8.66 26.14
N PRO A 159 -15.18 -8.59 25.62
CA PRO A 159 -14.05 -9.24 26.26
C PRO A 159 -14.04 -8.83 27.74
N GLY A 160 -13.75 -9.76 28.64
CA GLY A 160 -13.96 -9.63 30.09
C GLY A 160 -13.43 -8.35 30.75
N THR A 161 -13.79 -8.15 32.01
CA THR A 161 -13.38 -7.03 32.88
C THR A 161 -11.88 -6.80 32.82
N GLY A 162 -11.44 -5.69 32.22
CA GLY A 162 -10.01 -5.33 32.14
C GLY A 162 -9.51 -4.81 30.78
N LEU A 163 -10.38 -4.36 29.87
CA LEU A 163 -9.90 -3.66 28.67
C LEU A 163 -9.22 -2.36 29.08
N LEU A 164 -7.92 -2.26 28.80
CA LEU A 164 -7.20 -1.00 28.90
C LEU A 164 -7.81 0.02 27.92
N PRO A 165 -7.75 1.32 28.23
CA PRO A 165 -8.20 2.36 27.32
C PRO A 165 -7.52 2.21 25.95
N LEU A 166 -8.34 2.11 24.90
CA LEU A 166 -7.85 1.97 23.53
C LEU A 166 -7.48 3.35 22.98
N VAL A 167 -6.29 3.45 22.39
CA VAL A 167 -5.90 4.62 21.60
C VAL A 167 -6.51 4.53 20.21
N MET A 168 -6.46 3.33 19.63
CA MET A 168 -7.09 3.03 18.34
C MET A 168 -8.46 2.39 18.59
N ASP A 169 -9.45 3.23 18.91
CA ASP A 169 -10.85 2.81 18.97
C ASP A 169 -11.49 2.70 17.57
N HIS A 170 -12.76 2.31 17.49
CA HIS A 170 -13.45 2.18 16.20
C HIS A 170 -13.43 3.48 15.37
N ALA A 171 -13.53 4.66 16.00
CA ALA A 171 -13.54 5.93 15.29
C ALA A 171 -12.15 6.28 14.73
N ALA A 172 -11.09 6.03 15.52
CA ALA A 172 -9.69 6.17 15.10
C ALA A 172 -9.36 5.21 13.95
N ILE A 173 -9.81 3.95 14.03
CA ILE A 173 -9.66 2.97 12.94
C ILE A 173 -10.35 3.43 11.67
N GLU A 174 -11.61 3.88 11.75
CA GLU A 174 -12.32 4.43 10.59
C GLU A 174 -11.62 5.67 10.01
N ALA A 175 -10.99 6.51 10.84
CA ALA A 175 -10.17 7.62 10.36
C ALA A 175 -8.93 7.14 9.60
N SER A 176 -8.18 6.19 10.13
CA SER A 176 -7.06 5.55 9.43
C SER A 176 -7.50 4.91 8.10
N MET A 177 -8.64 4.22 8.09
CA MET A 177 -9.19 3.61 6.88
C MET A 177 -9.57 4.65 5.81
N ARG A 178 -10.06 5.83 6.21
CA ARG A 178 -10.31 6.93 5.26
C ARG A 178 -9.03 7.46 4.62
N GLU A 179 -7.94 7.55 5.38
CA GLU A 179 -6.64 7.96 4.85
C GLU A 179 -6.10 6.92 3.86
N ILE A 180 -6.18 5.63 4.17
CA ILE A 180 -5.79 4.55 3.24
C ILE A 180 -6.64 4.62 1.95
N LYS A 181 -7.96 4.81 2.06
CA LYS A 181 -8.86 5.01 0.90
C LYS A 181 -8.46 6.22 0.04
N LYS A 182 -7.99 7.30 0.65
CA LYS A 182 -7.54 8.50 -0.06
C LYS A 182 -6.28 8.22 -0.89
N PHE A 183 -5.32 7.48 -0.32
CA PHE A 183 -4.11 7.02 -1.03
C PHE A 183 -4.47 6.16 -2.24
N GLU A 184 -5.34 5.18 -2.03
CA GLU A 184 -5.84 4.29 -3.09
C GLU A 184 -6.53 5.07 -4.22
N LYS A 185 -7.42 6.00 -3.88
CA LYS A 185 -8.11 6.84 -4.86
C LYS A 185 -7.14 7.72 -5.66
N THR A 186 -6.07 8.19 -5.03
CA THR A 186 -5.02 8.98 -5.70
C THR A 186 -4.31 8.12 -6.76
N LEU A 187 -3.85 6.92 -6.40
CA LEU A 187 -3.25 5.96 -7.34
C LEU A 187 -4.18 5.62 -8.51
N GLU A 188 -5.46 5.36 -8.23
CA GLU A 188 -6.43 5.04 -9.28
C GLU A 188 -6.62 6.20 -10.26
N ASN A 189 -6.62 7.44 -9.76
CA ASN A 189 -6.72 8.62 -10.60
C ASN A 189 -5.46 8.83 -11.43
N ASP A 190 -4.28 8.63 -10.86
CA ASP A 190 -2.99 8.73 -11.56
C ASP A 190 -2.90 7.70 -12.69
N ILE A 191 -3.26 6.44 -12.43
CA ILE A 191 -3.35 5.39 -13.45
C ILE A 191 -4.31 5.80 -14.59
N LYS A 192 -5.49 6.35 -14.25
CA LYS A 192 -6.46 6.80 -15.27
C LYS A 192 -5.90 7.95 -16.11
N ARG A 193 -5.20 8.91 -15.49
CA ARG A 193 -4.57 10.04 -16.19
C ARG A 193 -3.48 9.58 -17.13
N LEU A 194 -2.57 8.72 -16.67
CA LEU A 194 -1.51 8.15 -17.50
C LEU A 194 -2.07 7.39 -18.71
N LYS A 195 -3.09 6.55 -18.50
CA LYS A 195 -3.79 5.84 -19.60
C LYS A 195 -4.39 6.81 -20.62
N SER A 196 -4.97 7.93 -20.15
CA SER A 196 -5.51 8.97 -21.04
C SER A 196 -4.41 9.62 -21.88
N ILE A 197 -3.28 9.96 -21.25
CA ILE A 197 -2.10 10.53 -21.93
C ILE A 197 -1.61 9.58 -23.03
N THR A 198 -1.38 8.30 -22.70
CA THR A 198 -0.96 7.28 -23.67
C THR A 198 -1.94 7.19 -24.85
N LYS A 199 -3.25 7.20 -24.58
CA LYS A 199 -4.27 7.12 -25.63
C LYS A 199 -4.19 8.32 -26.58
N ILE A 200 -4.00 9.53 -26.05
CA ILE A 200 -3.91 10.74 -26.87
C ILE A 200 -2.61 10.73 -27.68
N LEU A 201 -1.46 10.44 -27.06
CA LEU A 201 -0.16 10.31 -27.75
C LEU A 201 -0.25 9.32 -28.92
N THR A 202 -0.74 8.10 -28.67
CA THR A 202 -0.86 7.08 -29.71
C THR A 202 -1.75 7.53 -30.87
N ARG A 203 -2.88 8.17 -30.57
CA ARG A 203 -3.79 8.68 -31.60
C ARG A 203 -3.15 9.80 -32.43
N THR A 204 -2.53 10.78 -31.78
CA THR A 204 -1.91 11.93 -32.43
C THR A 204 -0.70 11.50 -33.27
N THR A 205 0.16 10.64 -32.73
CA THR A 205 1.29 10.06 -33.46
C THR A 205 0.82 9.28 -34.68
N LYS A 206 -0.21 8.42 -34.55
CA LYS A 206 -0.75 7.68 -35.69
C LYS A 206 -1.31 8.58 -36.78
N ARG A 207 -1.98 9.68 -36.41
CA ARG A 207 -2.47 10.69 -37.36
C ARG A 207 -1.33 11.28 -38.18
N HIS A 208 -0.25 11.68 -37.50
CA HIS A 208 0.93 12.26 -38.15
C HIS A 208 1.66 11.25 -39.05
N ILE A 209 1.85 10.00 -38.59
CA ILE A 209 2.43 8.93 -39.41
C ILE A 209 1.63 8.73 -40.70
N ASN A 210 0.30 8.60 -40.60
CA ASN A 210 -0.56 8.43 -41.76
C ASN A 210 -0.47 9.61 -42.74
N SER A 211 -0.33 10.84 -42.22
CA SER A 211 -0.16 12.06 -43.04
C SER A 211 1.17 12.02 -43.80
N ILE A 212 2.26 11.68 -43.12
CA ILE A 212 3.60 11.54 -43.71
C ILE A 212 3.58 10.48 -44.81
N GLU A 213 3.03 9.30 -44.54
CA GLU A 213 2.93 8.22 -45.54
C GLU A 213 2.11 8.65 -46.78
N ALA A 214 1.03 9.39 -46.57
CA ALA A 214 0.23 9.91 -47.67
C ALA A 214 1.01 10.95 -48.51
N GLU A 215 1.80 11.79 -47.85
CA GLU A 215 2.67 12.75 -48.53
C GLU A 215 3.79 12.07 -49.33
N ILE A 216 4.46 11.08 -48.74
CA ILE A 216 5.46 10.25 -49.43
C ILE A 216 4.86 9.65 -50.70
N ARG A 217 3.69 8.99 -50.60
CA ARG A 217 3.01 8.41 -51.77
C ARG A 217 2.71 9.45 -52.85
N ARG A 218 2.24 10.65 -52.46
CA ARG A 218 1.96 11.75 -53.41
C ARG A 218 3.23 12.22 -54.12
N VAL A 219 4.32 12.40 -53.38
CA VAL A 219 5.62 12.82 -53.93
C VAL A 219 6.18 11.79 -54.90
N GLU A 220 6.13 10.50 -54.54
CA GLU A 220 6.56 9.41 -55.41
C GLU A 220 5.74 9.32 -56.71
N SER A 221 4.41 9.40 -56.62
CA SER A 221 3.53 9.38 -57.80
C SER A 221 3.80 10.58 -58.71
N ARG A 222 3.94 11.79 -58.15
CA ARG A 222 4.24 13.00 -58.92
C ARG A 222 5.61 12.91 -59.59
N SER A 223 6.59 12.33 -58.92
CA SER A 223 7.95 12.16 -59.45
C SER A 223 7.97 11.13 -60.58
N ARG A 224 7.33 9.97 -60.39
CA ARG A 224 7.15 8.96 -61.46
C ARG A 224 6.50 9.55 -62.70
N PHE A 225 5.37 10.24 -62.55
CA PHE A 225 4.69 10.87 -63.67
C PHE A 225 5.57 11.86 -64.44
N LYS A 226 6.38 12.67 -63.74
CA LYS A 226 7.31 13.60 -64.38
C LYS A 226 8.41 12.86 -65.15
N ILE A 227 8.97 11.79 -64.58
CA ILE A 227 9.99 10.96 -65.22
C ILE A 227 9.43 10.35 -66.51
N ASP A 228 8.25 9.70 -66.43
CA ASP A 228 7.62 9.06 -67.58
C ASP A 228 7.33 10.06 -68.71
N ASN A 229 6.84 11.25 -68.37
CA ASN A 229 6.59 12.31 -69.34
C ASN A 229 7.89 12.78 -70.03
N LEU A 230 8.97 12.97 -69.27
CA LEU A 230 10.28 13.32 -69.85
C LEU A 230 10.82 12.22 -70.76
N MET A 231 10.77 10.96 -70.32
CA MET A 231 11.19 9.81 -71.13
C MET A 231 10.40 9.71 -72.44
N SER A 232 9.07 9.93 -72.39
CA SER A 232 8.22 9.93 -73.58
C SER A 232 8.55 11.04 -74.58
N LYS A 233 9.03 12.20 -74.10
CA LYS A 233 9.47 13.32 -74.95
C LYS A 233 10.83 13.05 -75.59
N ILE A 234 11.72 12.36 -74.88
CA ILE A 234 13.02 11.94 -75.42
C ILE A 234 12.84 10.88 -76.50
N ALA A 235 11.95 9.90 -76.30
CA ALA A 235 11.70 8.82 -77.26
C ALA A 235 10.99 9.26 -78.55
N LYS A 236 10.43 10.48 -78.60
CA LYS A 236 9.77 11.06 -79.78
C LYS A 236 10.69 11.94 -80.64
N LYS A 237 11.97 12.03 -80.28
CA LYS A 237 13.00 12.83 -80.95
C LYS A 237 14.02 11.90 -81.58
#